data_AF-A0A7S0ZP88-F1
#
_entry.id   AF-A0A7S0ZP88-F1
#
_cell.length_a   1.000
_cell.length_b   1.000
_cell.length_c   1.000
_cell.angle_alpha   90.00
_cell.angle_beta   90.00
_cell.angle_gamma   90.00
#
_symmetry.space_group_name_H-M   'P 1'
#
loop_
_entity.id
_entity.type
_entity.pdbx_description
1 polymer ?
#
loop_
_entity_poly.entity_id
_entity_poly.type
_entity_poly.pdbx_seq_one_letter_code
_entity_poly.pdbx_strand_id
1 'polypeptide(L)'
;GFSGSLFSAAVLSEIARFEQRLRDMSAWTSFCDSPVDSYKPFCNPGVSVANYGLPRLETTDGHIVPSTLSLDGEGADRMPLETMFGTIMNHGMEKILLPSEFDGQSAFELAENHAKIPAIRSAFRFKIFCCSATDSQAIQGKVISDGKEKWIEFLEDHVLEVLRNPQPDGTDAEDWALRVWYEGSSLEGIEVMQALRSDIMLASGSMTFVFLYMLFHTRSMFLSSFALLLIGLSVPLSYVVFLVLAQSQTMSIASFLSLFLIVGLGAD
;
A
#
# COMPACT_ATOMS: atom_id res chain seq x y z
N GLY A 1 10.02 21.97 -8.13
CA GLY A 1 11.08 20.99 -8.43
C GLY A 1 12.24 21.23 -7.50
N PHE A 2 12.33 20.47 -6.41
CA PHE A 2 13.41 20.62 -5.45
C PHE A 2 14.71 20.07 -6.04
N SER A 3 15.76 20.90 -6.13
CA SER A 3 17.11 20.48 -6.54
C SER A 3 17.96 19.98 -5.36
N GLY A 4 17.31 19.57 -4.26
CA GLY A 4 17.96 19.12 -3.04
C GLY A 4 18.23 17.62 -3.07
N SER A 5 19.30 17.18 -2.40
CA SER A 5 19.55 15.75 -2.21
C SER A 5 18.51 15.13 -1.26
N LEU A 6 18.06 13.92 -1.57
CA LEU A 6 17.20 13.09 -0.72
C LEU A 6 17.83 12.78 0.65
N PHE A 7 19.16 12.89 0.76
CA PHE A 7 19.93 12.60 1.98
C PHE A 7 20.30 13.86 2.78
N SER A 8 19.66 15.00 2.48
CA SER A 8 19.76 16.18 3.32
C SER A 8 19.04 15.96 4.65
N ALA A 9 19.53 16.55 5.73
CA ALA A 9 18.96 16.38 7.08
C ALA A 9 17.47 16.76 7.13
N ALA A 10 17.09 17.84 6.43
CA ALA A 10 15.70 18.28 6.34
C ALA A 10 14.81 17.21 5.69
N VAL A 11 15.19 16.69 4.53
CA VAL A 11 14.41 15.65 3.81
C VAL A 11 14.34 14.37 4.62
N LEU A 12 15.45 13.90 5.21
CA LEU A 12 15.45 12.72 6.08
C LEU A 12 14.53 12.91 7.30
N SER A 13 14.46 14.12 7.87
CA SER A 13 13.56 14.40 9.00
C SER A 13 12.09 14.40 8.58
N GLU A 14 11.79 14.85 7.36
CA GLU A 14 10.42 14.78 6.81
C GLU A 14 10.01 13.34 6.56
N ILE A 15 10.94 12.50 6.07
CA ILE A 15 10.69 11.06 5.88
C ILE A 15 10.45 10.40 7.25
N ALA A 16 11.32 10.65 8.24
CA ALA A 16 11.15 10.13 9.58
C ALA A 16 9.80 10.55 10.20
N ARG A 17 9.39 11.81 10.04
CA ARG A 17 8.09 12.31 10.51
C ARG A 17 6.91 11.67 9.78
N PHE A 18 7.02 11.48 8.46
CA PHE A 18 6.00 10.76 7.69
C PHE A 18 5.84 9.32 8.20
N GLU A 19 6.94 8.60 8.37
CA GLU A 19 6.94 7.23 8.88
C GLU A 19 6.45 7.15 10.33
N GLN A 20 6.84 8.10 11.17
CA GLN A 20 6.38 8.16 12.55
C GLN A 20 4.87 8.30 12.64
N ARG A 21 4.25 9.15 11.81
CA ARG A 21 2.77 9.24 11.75
C ARG A 21 2.11 7.92 11.40
N LEU A 22 2.73 7.10 10.54
CA LEU A 22 2.22 5.76 10.28
C LEU A 22 2.32 4.88 11.52
N ARG A 23 3.46 4.92 12.22
CA ARG A 23 3.74 4.11 13.41
C ARG A 23 2.95 4.52 14.65
N ASP A 24 2.58 5.80 14.76
CA ASP A 24 1.83 6.36 15.89
C ASP A 24 0.35 5.95 15.87
N MET A 25 -0.15 5.38 14.77
CA MET A 25 -1.51 4.87 14.69
C MET A 25 -1.69 3.67 15.64
N SER A 26 -2.73 3.71 16.49
CA SER A 26 -3.00 2.63 17.43
C SER A 26 -3.22 1.27 16.75
N ALA A 27 -3.81 1.29 15.55
CA ALA A 27 -3.98 0.09 14.75
C ALA A 27 -2.62 -0.47 14.29
N TRP A 28 -1.68 0.39 13.88
CA TRP A 28 -0.32 -0.02 13.50
C TRP A 28 0.40 -0.71 14.65
N THR A 29 0.38 -0.11 15.85
CA THR A 29 0.98 -0.70 17.04
C THR A 29 0.34 -2.04 17.37
N SER A 30 -0.98 -2.18 17.23
CA SER A 30 -1.69 -3.43 17.52
C SER A 30 -1.26 -4.59 16.61
N PHE A 31 -0.97 -4.33 15.33
CA PHE A 31 -0.46 -5.34 14.39
C PHE A 31 1.05 -5.60 14.59
N CYS A 32 1.80 -4.60 15.05
CA CYS A 32 3.23 -4.70 15.28
C CYS A 32 3.57 -5.42 16.60
N ASP A 33 2.76 -5.26 17.65
CA ASP A 33 2.88 -5.92 18.95
C ASP A 33 2.43 -7.39 18.95
N SER A 34 2.55 -8.05 17.80
CA SER A 34 2.34 -9.49 17.64
C SER A 34 3.26 -10.28 18.57
N PRO A 35 2.84 -11.46 19.09
CA PRO A 35 3.55 -12.22 20.14
C PRO A 35 4.95 -12.75 19.75
N VAL A 36 5.46 -12.43 18.57
CA VAL A 36 6.78 -12.84 18.10
C VAL A 36 7.71 -11.63 18.12
N ASP A 37 8.28 -11.34 19.30
CA ASP A 37 9.11 -10.16 19.58
C ASP A 37 10.26 -9.95 18.58
N SER A 38 10.80 -11.02 18.01
CA SER A 38 11.89 -10.95 17.03
C SER A 38 11.55 -10.23 15.73
N TYR A 39 10.27 -10.00 15.45
CA TYR A 39 9.82 -9.27 14.25
C TYR A 39 9.45 -7.82 14.51
N LYS A 40 9.36 -7.40 15.78
CA LYS A 40 8.99 -6.02 16.14
C LYS A 40 9.86 -4.96 15.44
N PRO A 41 11.20 -5.12 15.32
CA PRO A 41 12.03 -4.12 14.63
C PRO A 41 11.67 -3.88 13.16
N PHE A 42 11.04 -4.85 12.48
CA PHE A 42 10.67 -4.72 11.07
C PHE A 42 9.35 -3.97 10.84
N CYS A 43 8.51 -3.81 11.86
CA CYS A 43 7.30 -2.99 11.79
C CYS A 43 7.44 -1.68 12.57
N ASN A 44 8.26 -1.65 13.63
CA ASN A 44 8.58 -0.48 14.41
C ASN A 44 10.04 -0.55 14.91
N PRO A 45 10.97 0.23 14.35
CA PRO A 45 10.75 1.36 13.45
C PRO A 45 10.64 1.00 11.96
N GLY A 46 10.89 -0.27 11.58
CA GLY A 46 10.96 -0.69 10.18
C GLY A 46 12.34 -0.52 9.55
N VAL A 47 12.46 -0.81 8.26
CA VAL A 47 13.71 -0.67 7.49
C VAL A 47 13.60 0.56 6.61
N SER A 48 14.19 1.68 7.04
CA SER A 48 14.15 2.97 6.33
C SER A 48 15.54 3.60 6.27
N VAL A 49 15.82 4.35 5.20
CA VAL A 49 17.03 5.20 5.12
C VAL A 49 17.06 6.24 6.23
N ALA A 50 15.90 6.77 6.64
CA ALA A 50 15.82 7.75 7.72
C ALA A 50 16.35 7.20 9.05
N ASN A 51 16.09 5.91 9.34
CA ASN A 51 16.58 5.22 10.54
C ASN A 51 18.11 5.16 10.61
N TYR A 52 18.78 5.02 9.45
CA TYR A 52 20.24 5.03 9.37
C TYR A 52 20.82 6.45 9.33
N GLY A 53 20.08 7.40 8.74
CA GLY A 53 20.52 8.78 8.57
C GLY A 53 20.35 9.65 9.81
N LEU A 54 19.36 9.35 10.66
CA LEU A 54 19.00 10.10 11.88
C LEU A 54 18.95 9.17 13.09
N PRO A 55 20.08 8.56 13.49
CA PRO A 55 20.09 7.64 14.62
C PRO A 55 19.97 8.38 15.95
N ARG A 56 19.27 7.80 16.92
CA ARG A 56 19.22 8.31 18.29
C ARG A 56 20.42 7.78 19.09
N LEU A 57 21.12 8.69 19.76
CA LEU A 57 22.23 8.36 20.65
C LEU A 57 21.70 8.11 22.06
N GLU A 58 21.83 6.88 22.53
CA GLU A 58 21.37 6.48 23.87
C GLU A 58 22.54 6.44 24.85
N THR A 59 22.34 7.09 25.98
CA THR A 59 23.31 7.16 27.08
C THR A 59 22.84 6.23 28.18
N THR A 60 23.54 5.12 28.39
CA THR A 60 23.29 4.26 29.57
C THR A 60 23.61 5.01 30.86
N ASP A 61 22.74 4.84 31.87
CA ASP A 61 22.87 5.45 33.19
C ASP A 61 24.30 5.34 33.74
N GLY A 62 24.91 6.49 34.03
CA GLY A 62 26.25 6.60 34.61
C GLY A 62 27.40 6.84 33.63
N HIS A 63 27.14 6.85 32.32
CA HIS A 63 28.12 7.26 31.31
C HIS A 63 27.77 8.64 30.74
N ILE A 64 28.79 9.47 30.45
CA ILE A 64 28.60 10.78 29.78
C ILE A 64 28.66 10.62 28.25
N VAL A 65 29.22 9.50 27.78
CA VAL A 65 29.39 9.18 26.37
C VAL A 65 28.29 8.19 25.96
N PRO A 66 27.53 8.45 24.88
CA PRO A 66 26.57 7.50 24.35
C PRO A 66 27.24 6.16 24.05
N SER A 67 26.70 5.10 24.62
CA SER A 67 27.25 3.74 24.49
C SER A 67 26.54 2.94 23.41
N THR A 68 25.33 3.37 23.03
CA THR A 68 24.47 2.64 22.11
C THR A 68 23.86 3.60 21.08
N LEU A 69 23.72 3.09 19.86
CA LEU A 69 23.15 3.78 18.71
C LEU A 69 21.83 3.09 18.36
N SER A 70 20.71 3.78 18.52
CA SER A 70 19.40 3.30 18.08
C SER A 70 19.12 3.79 16.65
N LEU A 71 18.76 2.86 15.76
CA LEU A 71 18.42 3.16 14.36
C LEU A 71 16.90 3.27 14.23
N ASP A 72 16.32 4.31 14.82
CA ASP A 72 14.86 4.56 14.88
C ASP A 72 14.40 5.79 14.09
N GLY A 73 15.35 6.60 13.60
CA GLY A 73 15.05 7.81 12.83
C GLY A 73 14.62 9.00 13.70
N GLU A 74 14.73 8.89 15.03
CA GLU A 74 14.35 9.96 15.98
C GLU A 74 15.54 10.88 16.35
N GLY A 75 16.72 10.63 15.79
CA GLY A 75 17.91 11.45 16.02
C GLY A 75 17.78 12.87 15.46
N ALA A 76 18.30 13.85 16.20
CA ALA A 76 18.39 15.24 15.72
C ALA A 76 19.56 15.44 14.74
N ASP A 77 20.66 14.72 14.95
CA ASP A 77 21.89 14.89 14.19
C ASP A 77 21.99 13.88 13.05
N ARG A 78 22.34 14.37 11.86
CA ARG A 78 22.54 13.53 10.68
C ARG A 78 23.87 12.78 10.77
N MET A 79 23.83 11.46 10.60
CA MET A 79 25.03 10.65 10.43
C MET A 79 25.79 11.04 9.14
N PRO A 80 27.14 11.05 9.12
CA PRO A 80 27.90 11.20 7.88
C PRO A 80 27.49 10.15 6.84
N LEU A 81 27.34 10.57 5.58
CA LEU A 81 26.79 9.71 4.51
C LEU A 81 27.60 8.43 4.30
N GLU A 82 28.93 8.52 4.37
CA GLU A 82 29.81 7.35 4.26
C GLU A 82 29.55 6.32 5.37
N THR A 83 29.36 6.80 6.60
CA THR A 83 29.03 5.95 7.76
C THR A 83 27.63 5.36 7.63
N MET A 84 26.67 6.15 7.16
CA MET A 84 25.28 5.71 6.93
C MET A 84 25.24 4.59 5.88
N PHE A 85 25.83 4.81 4.70
CA PHE A 85 25.89 3.80 3.64
C PHE A 85 26.72 2.58 4.05
N GLY A 86 27.84 2.78 4.75
CA GLY A 86 28.64 1.69 5.29
C GLY A 86 27.84 0.81 6.26
N THR A 87 27.00 1.43 7.10
CA THR A 87 26.12 0.70 8.03
C THR A 87 25.01 -0.05 7.30
N ILE A 88 24.38 0.58 6.30
CA ILE A 88 23.36 -0.06 5.43
C ILE A 88 23.92 -1.31 4.75
N MET A 89 25.13 -1.22 4.20
CA MET A 89 25.80 -2.35 3.54
C MET A 89 26.22 -3.43 4.52
N ASN A 90 26.73 -3.06 5.69
CA ASN A 90 27.09 -4.03 6.73
C ASN A 90 25.86 -4.83 7.21
N HIS A 91 24.67 -4.23 7.15
CA HIS A 91 23.40 -4.91 7.45
C HIS A 91 22.79 -5.64 6.24
N GLY A 92 23.37 -5.54 5.03
CA GLY A 92 22.85 -6.15 3.80
C GLY A 92 21.50 -5.58 3.35
N MET A 93 21.25 -4.29 3.62
CA MET A 93 19.96 -3.64 3.37
C MET A 93 19.93 -2.80 2.08
N GLU A 94 21.03 -2.74 1.33
CA GLU A 94 21.17 -1.91 0.13
C GLU A 94 20.11 -2.24 -0.93
N LYS A 95 19.79 -3.53 -1.13
CA LYS A 95 18.81 -3.98 -2.12
C LYS A 95 17.37 -3.62 -1.77
N ILE A 96 17.11 -3.42 -0.48
CA ILE A 96 15.78 -3.05 0.03
C ILE A 96 15.61 -1.53 -0.07
N LEU A 97 16.62 -0.78 0.36
CA LEU A 97 16.54 0.67 0.53
C LEU A 97 16.83 1.46 -0.75
N LEU A 98 17.68 0.93 -1.64
CA LEU A 98 18.17 1.63 -2.83
C LEU A 98 17.63 1.01 -4.13
N PRO A 99 17.57 1.78 -5.23
CA PRO A 99 17.27 1.23 -6.54
C PRO A 99 18.33 0.21 -6.98
N SER A 100 17.94 -0.80 -7.76
CA SER A 100 18.82 -1.89 -8.20
C SER A 100 20.02 -1.43 -9.04
N GLU A 101 19.95 -0.25 -9.64
CA GLU A 101 21.06 0.37 -10.40
C GLU A 101 22.26 0.75 -9.52
N PHE A 102 22.05 0.85 -8.20
CA PHE A 102 23.06 1.17 -7.20
C PHE A 102 23.53 -0.06 -6.42
N ASP A 103 23.07 -1.27 -6.79
CA ASP A 103 23.51 -2.52 -6.17
C ASP A 103 25.01 -2.76 -6.44
N GLY A 104 25.74 -3.21 -5.42
CA GLY A 104 27.17 -3.51 -5.50
C GLY A 104 28.13 -2.32 -5.52
N GLN A 105 27.65 -1.07 -5.47
CA GLN A 105 28.52 0.09 -5.27
C GLN A 105 29.10 0.11 -3.85
N SER A 106 30.27 0.71 -3.66
CA SER A 106 30.84 0.92 -2.33
C SER A 106 30.17 2.07 -1.58
N ALA A 107 30.29 2.10 -0.25
CA ALA A 107 29.73 3.17 0.59
C ALA A 107 30.24 4.57 0.18
N PHE A 108 31.51 4.65 -0.23
CA PHE A 108 32.13 5.89 -0.70
C PHE A 108 31.55 6.34 -2.05
N GLU A 109 31.41 5.43 -3.01
CA GLU A 109 30.80 5.74 -4.32
C GLU A 109 29.35 6.20 -4.18
N LEU A 110 28.57 5.59 -3.27
CA LEU A 110 27.22 6.03 -2.97
C LEU A 110 27.21 7.41 -2.30
N ALA A 111 28.13 7.66 -1.36
CA ALA A 111 28.25 8.97 -0.71
C ALA A 111 28.63 10.07 -1.72
N GLU A 112 29.48 9.78 -2.71
CA GLU A 112 29.83 10.72 -3.77
C GLU A 112 28.66 10.93 -4.75
N ASN A 113 27.99 9.84 -5.15
CA ASN A 113 26.92 9.86 -6.15
C ASN A 113 25.51 10.01 -5.57
N HIS A 114 25.37 10.32 -4.28
CA HIS A 114 24.07 10.40 -3.58
C HIS A 114 23.05 11.34 -4.25
N ALA A 115 23.52 12.39 -4.95
CA ALA A 115 22.66 13.31 -5.70
C ALA A 115 22.02 12.68 -6.95
N LYS A 116 22.55 11.55 -7.45
CA LYS A 116 22.02 10.82 -8.60
C LYS A 116 20.95 9.79 -8.22
N ILE A 117 20.79 9.47 -6.94
CA ILE A 117 19.82 8.48 -6.47
C ILE A 117 18.41 9.10 -6.59
N PRO A 118 17.54 8.60 -7.48
CA PRO A 118 16.28 9.25 -7.81
C PRO A 118 15.19 9.02 -6.75
N ALA A 119 15.31 7.94 -5.98
CA ALA A 119 14.34 7.54 -4.97
C ALA A 119 15.01 6.67 -3.91
N ILE A 120 14.45 6.69 -2.71
CA ILE A 120 14.79 5.80 -1.60
C ILE A 120 13.53 5.06 -1.15
N ARG A 121 13.70 3.90 -0.53
CA ARG A 121 12.61 3.03 -0.10
C ARG A 121 12.60 2.88 1.41
N SER A 122 11.40 2.76 1.96
CA SER A 122 11.15 2.36 3.34
C SER A 122 10.26 1.13 3.31
N ALA A 123 10.62 0.11 4.09
CA ALA A 123 9.94 -1.17 4.12
C ALA A 123 9.49 -1.50 5.55
N PHE A 124 8.20 -1.78 5.68
CA PHE A 124 7.58 -2.22 6.93
C PHE A 124 7.03 -3.62 6.73
N ARG A 125 7.39 -4.54 7.62
CA ARG A 125 6.96 -5.94 7.55
C ARG A 125 6.21 -6.32 8.80
N PHE A 126 4.99 -6.79 8.59
CA PHE A 126 4.13 -7.28 9.64
C PHE A 126 4.11 -8.80 9.62
N LYS A 127 4.06 -9.41 10.81
CA LYS A 127 3.91 -10.85 10.96
C LYS A 127 2.79 -11.13 11.95
N ILE A 128 1.66 -11.55 11.43
CA ILE A 128 0.48 -11.89 12.23
C ILE A 128 0.63 -13.35 12.65
N PHE A 129 0.56 -13.62 13.95
CA PHE A 129 0.51 -14.99 14.44
C PHE A 129 -0.83 -15.61 14.03
N CYS A 130 -0.76 -16.70 13.27
CA CYS A 130 -1.94 -17.37 12.75
C CYS A 130 -2.40 -18.50 13.68
N CYS A 131 -1.56 -19.51 13.88
CA CYS A 131 -1.95 -20.72 14.60
C CYS A 131 -0.72 -21.57 14.99
N SER A 132 -0.93 -22.47 15.94
CA SER A 132 0.00 -23.54 16.29
C SER A 132 -0.19 -24.75 15.38
N ALA A 133 0.86 -25.58 15.25
CA ALA A 133 0.79 -26.85 14.53
C ALA A 133 -0.20 -27.85 15.17
N THR A 134 -0.64 -27.59 16.39
CA THR A 134 -1.61 -28.42 17.12
C THR A 134 -3.08 -28.04 16.86
N ASP A 135 -3.34 -26.90 16.22
CA ASP A 135 -4.69 -26.43 15.95
C ASP A 135 -5.34 -27.21 14.80
N SER A 136 -6.66 -27.40 14.87
CA SER A 136 -7.40 -28.06 13.79
C SER A 136 -7.50 -27.18 12.53
N GLN A 137 -7.54 -27.79 11.34
CA GLN A 137 -7.62 -27.04 10.07
C GLN A 137 -8.82 -26.08 10.00
N ALA A 138 -9.94 -26.43 10.63
CA ALA A 138 -11.13 -25.57 10.68
C ALA A 138 -10.88 -24.29 11.50
N ILE A 139 -10.17 -24.41 12.63
CA ILE A 139 -9.78 -23.26 13.46
C ILE A 139 -8.74 -22.42 12.71
N GLN A 140 -7.74 -23.05 12.10
CA GLN A 140 -6.72 -22.36 11.30
C GLN A 140 -7.36 -21.55 10.17
N GLY A 141 -8.27 -22.16 9.40
CA GLY A 141 -8.97 -21.48 8.32
C GLY A 141 -9.77 -20.26 8.79
N LYS A 142 -10.45 -20.38 9.93
CA LYS A 142 -11.19 -19.27 10.52
C LYS A 142 -10.25 -18.13 10.96
N VAL A 143 -9.18 -18.44 11.69
CA VAL A 143 -8.23 -17.41 12.16
C VAL A 143 -7.52 -16.72 11.00
N ILE A 144 -7.18 -17.45 9.93
CA ILE A 144 -6.61 -16.87 8.70
C ILE A 144 -7.62 -15.92 8.05
N SER A 145 -8.88 -16.34 7.93
CA SER A 145 -9.93 -15.51 7.32
C SER A 145 -10.18 -14.24 8.13
N ASP A 146 -10.40 -14.38 9.44
CA ASP A 146 -10.65 -13.25 10.34
C ASP A 146 -9.43 -12.31 10.40
N GLY A 147 -8.21 -12.87 10.40
CA GLY A 147 -6.96 -12.09 10.38
C GLY A 147 -6.76 -11.34 9.06
N LYS A 148 -7.11 -11.96 7.92
CA LYS A 148 -7.05 -11.32 6.61
C LYS A 148 -8.06 -10.19 6.48
N GLU A 149 -9.28 -10.38 6.98
CA GLU A 149 -10.32 -9.35 7.00
C GLU A 149 -9.87 -8.13 7.81
N LYS A 150 -9.40 -8.34 9.05
CA LYS A 150 -8.87 -7.26 9.90
C LYS A 150 -7.65 -6.56 9.30
N TRP A 151 -6.78 -7.32 8.61
CA TRP A 151 -5.63 -6.75 7.91
C TRP A 151 -6.07 -5.84 6.76
N ILE A 152 -7.06 -6.24 5.98
CA ILE A 152 -7.63 -5.42 4.90
C ILE A 152 -8.29 -4.18 5.48
N GLU A 153 -9.12 -4.32 6.52
CA GLU A 153 -9.77 -3.21 7.23
C GLU A 153 -8.73 -2.19 7.73
N PHE A 154 -7.66 -2.66 8.39
CA PHE A 154 -6.56 -1.80 8.82
C PHE A 154 -5.89 -1.04 7.67
N LEU A 155 -5.62 -1.73 6.55
CA LEU A 155 -5.00 -1.09 5.39
C LEU A 155 -5.94 -0.07 4.75
N GLU A 156 -7.22 -0.38 4.61
CA GLU A 156 -8.23 0.46 3.96
C GLU A 156 -8.57 1.69 4.79
N ASP A 157 -8.85 1.52 6.08
CA ASP A 157 -9.39 2.56 6.94
C ASP A 157 -8.32 3.46 7.57
N HIS A 158 -7.07 3.01 7.63
CA HIS A 158 -6.01 3.76 8.31
C HIS A 158 -4.80 4.04 7.41
N VAL A 159 -4.22 2.99 6.81
CA VAL A 159 -2.94 3.16 6.09
C VAL A 159 -3.15 3.86 4.75
N LEU A 160 -4.13 3.44 3.95
CA LEU A 160 -4.36 3.99 2.61
C LEU A 160 -4.73 5.47 2.63
N GLU A 161 -5.44 5.94 3.64
CA GLU A 161 -5.76 7.37 3.78
C GLU A 161 -4.49 8.21 3.90
N VAL A 162 -3.57 7.81 4.78
CA VAL A 162 -2.28 8.49 4.98
C VAL A 162 -1.38 8.35 3.75
N LEU A 163 -1.41 7.20 3.07
CA LEU A 163 -0.60 7.00 1.85
C LEU A 163 -1.10 7.82 0.66
N ARG A 164 -2.41 8.02 0.52
CA ARG A 164 -3.03 8.84 -0.54
C ARG A 164 -2.85 10.33 -0.31
N ASN A 165 -2.89 10.75 0.95
CA ASN A 165 -2.68 12.14 1.37
C ASN A 165 -1.47 12.23 2.30
N PRO A 166 -0.26 12.00 1.79
CA PRO A 166 0.92 11.83 2.63
C PRO A 166 1.47 13.15 3.19
N GLN A 167 0.98 14.29 2.76
CA GLN A 167 1.38 15.60 3.31
C GLN A 167 0.82 15.80 4.73
N PRO A 168 1.48 16.61 5.58
CA PRO A 168 0.90 17.06 6.84
C PRO A 168 -0.31 17.97 6.62
N ASP A 169 -1.27 17.93 7.54
CA ASP A 169 -2.44 18.81 7.51
C ASP A 169 -1.99 20.29 7.50
N GLY A 170 -2.51 21.05 6.54
CA GLY A 170 -2.20 22.48 6.39
C GLY A 170 -0.93 22.80 5.59
N THR A 171 -0.24 21.79 5.03
CA THR A 171 0.87 22.00 4.09
C THR A 171 0.35 21.89 2.65
N ASP A 172 0.65 22.89 1.82
CA ASP A 172 0.32 22.86 0.40
C ASP A 172 1.15 21.80 -0.33
N ALA A 173 0.51 21.07 -1.25
CA ALA A 173 1.14 19.99 -2.01
C ALA A 173 2.34 20.44 -2.85
N GLU A 174 2.39 21.71 -3.24
CA GLU A 174 3.50 22.28 -4.01
C GLU A 174 4.75 22.56 -3.16
N ASP A 175 4.57 22.77 -1.85
CA ASP A 175 5.64 23.10 -0.90
C ASP A 175 6.22 21.87 -0.21
N TRP A 176 5.50 20.75 -0.24
CA TRP A 176 5.96 19.52 0.39
C TRP A 176 7.12 18.87 -0.37
N ALA A 177 8.23 18.64 0.33
CA ALA A 177 9.49 18.23 -0.26
C ALA A 177 9.51 16.76 -0.75
N LEU A 178 8.50 15.97 -0.40
CA LEU A 178 8.46 14.53 -0.66
C LEU A 178 7.40 14.18 -1.70
N ARG A 179 7.70 13.16 -2.50
CA ARG A 179 6.70 12.46 -3.31
C ARG A 179 6.71 11.00 -2.89
N VAL A 180 5.61 10.56 -2.27
CA VAL A 180 5.48 9.20 -1.77
C VAL A 180 4.84 8.32 -2.82
N TRP A 181 5.48 7.19 -3.08
CA TRP A 181 4.95 6.08 -3.84
C TRP A 181 4.87 4.89 -2.90
N TYR A 182 3.85 4.07 -3.04
CA TYR A 182 3.64 2.94 -2.15
C TYR A 182 3.28 1.68 -2.94
N GLU A 183 3.65 0.54 -2.36
CA GLU A 183 3.34 -0.80 -2.87
C GLU A 183 3.16 -1.72 -1.67
N GLY A 184 2.30 -2.73 -1.80
CA GLY A 184 2.07 -3.70 -0.73
C GLY A 184 1.25 -4.88 -1.21
N SER A 185 1.44 -6.04 -0.56
CA SER A 185 0.85 -7.32 -0.96
C SER A 185 -0.67 -7.35 -1.00
N SER A 186 -1.35 -6.41 -0.34
CA SER A 186 -2.83 -6.32 -0.32
C SER A 186 -3.36 -4.96 -0.77
N LEU A 187 -2.49 -3.97 -0.99
CA LEU A 187 -2.91 -2.60 -1.36
C LEU A 187 -3.50 -2.57 -2.77
N GLU A 188 -2.85 -3.22 -3.74
CA GLU A 188 -3.33 -3.31 -5.12
C GLU A 188 -4.75 -3.88 -5.19
N GLY A 189 -5.03 -4.95 -4.43
CA GLY A 189 -6.35 -5.56 -4.39
C GLY A 189 -7.44 -4.64 -3.84
N ILE A 190 -7.11 -3.83 -2.81
CA ILE A 190 -8.03 -2.86 -2.23
C ILE A 190 -8.32 -1.74 -3.23
N GLU A 191 -7.28 -1.21 -3.89
CA GLU A 191 -7.44 -0.14 -4.89
C GLU A 191 -8.26 -0.60 -6.09
N VAL A 192 -7.99 -1.80 -6.61
CA VAL A 192 -8.78 -2.40 -7.68
C VAL A 192 -10.23 -2.58 -7.25
N MET A 193 -10.50 -3.04 -6.03
CA MET A 193 -11.86 -3.20 -5.53
C MET A 193 -12.59 -1.86 -5.37
N GLN A 194 -11.91 -0.83 -4.87
CA GLN A 194 -12.49 0.51 -4.74
C GLN A 194 -12.80 1.15 -6.11
N ALA A 195 -11.89 1.02 -7.07
CA ALA A 195 -12.13 1.46 -8.45
C ALA A 195 -13.33 0.72 -9.06
N LEU A 196 -13.37 -0.61 -8.91
CA LEU A 196 -14.47 -1.44 -9.41
C LEU A 196 -15.81 -1.07 -8.76
N ARG A 197 -15.84 -0.77 -7.46
CA ARG A 197 -17.05 -0.30 -6.77
C ARG A 197 -17.54 1.04 -7.31
N SER A 198 -16.63 1.97 -7.57
CA SER A 198 -16.95 3.26 -8.20
C SER A 198 -17.53 3.06 -9.60
N ASP A 199 -16.90 2.21 -10.41
CA ASP A 199 -17.37 1.91 -11.77
C ASP A 199 -18.74 1.22 -11.77
N ILE A 200 -19.00 0.32 -10.82
CA ILE A 200 -20.33 -0.31 -10.66
C ILE A 200 -21.39 0.74 -10.30
N MET A 201 -21.08 1.72 -9.44
CA MET A 201 -22.03 2.79 -9.12
C MET A 201 -22.33 3.66 -10.36
N LEU A 202 -21.30 4.03 -11.13
CA LEU A 202 -21.48 4.76 -12.38
C LEU A 202 -22.27 3.96 -13.42
N ALA A 203 -21.97 2.67 -13.55
CA ALA A 203 -22.69 1.74 -14.44
C ALA A 203 -24.16 1.61 -14.04
N SER A 204 -24.46 1.49 -12.73
CA SER A 204 -25.82 1.46 -12.22
C SER A 204 -26.59 2.75 -12.53
N GLY A 205 -25.93 3.91 -12.43
CA GLY A 205 -26.48 5.19 -12.86
C GLY A 205 -26.82 5.20 -14.36
N SER A 206 -25.91 4.72 -15.21
CA SER A 206 -26.14 4.59 -16.65
C SER A 206 -27.29 3.65 -16.99
N MET A 207 -27.36 2.47 -16.34
CA MET A 207 -28.48 1.53 -16.51
C MET A 207 -29.82 2.15 -16.11
N THR A 208 -29.83 2.95 -15.05
CA THR A 208 -31.03 3.69 -14.61
C THR A 208 -31.48 4.70 -15.67
N PHE A 209 -30.54 5.40 -16.31
CA PHE A 209 -30.84 6.31 -17.40
C PHE A 209 -31.45 5.57 -18.62
N VAL A 210 -30.85 4.45 -19.02
CA VAL A 210 -31.38 3.59 -20.10
C VAL A 210 -32.77 3.07 -19.75
N PHE A 211 -33.01 2.66 -18.51
CA PHE A 211 -34.33 2.25 -18.05
C PHE A 211 -35.38 3.34 -18.26
N LEU A 212 -35.08 4.56 -17.81
CA LEU A 212 -35.99 5.70 -17.93
C LEU A 212 -36.27 6.03 -19.40
N TYR A 213 -35.23 6.02 -20.24
CA TYR A 213 -35.40 6.20 -21.69
C TYR A 213 -36.34 5.15 -22.29
N MET A 214 -36.11 3.87 -22.02
CA MET A 214 -36.95 2.77 -22.51
C MET A 214 -38.37 2.86 -21.96
N LEU A 215 -38.54 3.26 -20.70
CA LEU A 215 -39.83 3.49 -20.07
C LEU A 215 -40.65 4.55 -20.81
N PHE A 216 -40.04 5.69 -21.17
CA PHE A 216 -40.71 6.74 -21.94
C PHE A 216 -40.98 6.33 -23.39
N HIS A 217 -40.06 5.60 -24.02
CA HIS A 217 -40.19 5.17 -25.41
C HIS A 217 -41.26 4.10 -25.60
N THR A 218 -41.21 3.02 -24.81
CA THR A 218 -42.16 1.89 -24.91
C THR A 218 -43.49 2.17 -24.23
N ARG A 219 -43.54 3.16 -23.33
CA ARG A 219 -44.69 3.48 -22.46
C ARG A 219 -45.19 2.29 -21.64
N SER A 220 -44.33 1.31 -21.38
CA SER A 220 -44.67 0.10 -20.62
C SER A 220 -43.56 -0.28 -19.65
N MET A 221 -43.82 -0.08 -18.35
CA MET A 221 -42.86 -0.41 -17.29
C MET A 221 -42.49 -1.89 -17.27
N PHE A 222 -43.45 -2.77 -17.59
CA PHE A 222 -43.22 -4.21 -17.67
C PHE A 222 -42.23 -4.54 -18.79
N LEU A 223 -42.44 -3.98 -19.99
CA LEU A 223 -41.59 -4.26 -21.15
C LEU A 223 -40.16 -3.74 -20.92
N SER A 224 -40.00 -2.51 -20.41
CA SER A 224 -38.69 -1.94 -20.10
C SER A 224 -37.94 -2.71 -19.01
N SER A 225 -38.65 -3.18 -17.97
CA SER A 225 -38.04 -3.96 -16.89
C SER A 225 -37.58 -5.34 -17.38
N PHE A 226 -38.40 -6.01 -18.20
CA PHE A 226 -38.03 -7.29 -18.81
C PHE A 226 -36.86 -7.15 -19.79
N ALA A 227 -36.83 -6.09 -20.60
CA ALA A 227 -35.73 -5.81 -21.51
C ALA A 227 -34.40 -5.66 -20.73
N LEU A 228 -34.36 -4.83 -19.69
CA LEU A 228 -33.17 -4.70 -18.86
C LEU A 228 -32.80 -5.97 -18.09
N LEU A 229 -33.79 -6.73 -17.62
CA LEU A 229 -33.53 -8.02 -16.98
C LEU A 229 -32.86 -9.00 -17.96
N LEU A 230 -33.34 -9.07 -19.21
CA LEU A 230 -32.74 -9.91 -20.24
C LEU A 230 -31.31 -9.48 -20.57
N ILE A 231 -31.07 -8.17 -20.71
CA ILE A 231 -29.73 -7.60 -20.88
C ILE A 231 -28.84 -7.97 -19.69
N GLY A 232 -29.32 -7.78 -18.46
CA GLY A 232 -28.60 -8.11 -17.24
C GLY A 232 -28.28 -9.59 -17.09
N LEU A 233 -29.21 -10.49 -17.47
CA LEU A 233 -29.03 -11.94 -17.42
C LEU A 233 -28.11 -12.47 -18.53
N SER A 234 -27.93 -11.74 -19.62
CA SER A 234 -27.02 -12.14 -20.71
C SER A 234 -25.56 -12.26 -20.21
N VAL A 235 -25.18 -11.45 -19.23
CA VAL A 235 -23.83 -11.38 -18.66
C VAL A 235 -23.49 -12.63 -17.82
N PRO A 236 -24.22 -12.98 -16.74
CA PRO A 236 -23.95 -14.19 -15.99
C PRO A 236 -24.11 -15.45 -16.86
N LEU A 237 -25.03 -15.44 -17.83
CA LEU A 237 -25.15 -16.54 -18.79
C LEU A 237 -23.87 -16.69 -19.62
N SER A 238 -23.35 -15.59 -20.18
CA SER A 238 -22.09 -15.60 -20.92
C SER A 238 -20.91 -16.07 -20.05
N TYR A 239 -20.87 -15.67 -18.78
CA TYR A 239 -19.87 -16.11 -17.80
C TYR A 239 -19.93 -17.63 -17.59
N VAL A 240 -21.12 -18.19 -17.36
CA VAL A 240 -21.30 -19.64 -17.17
C VAL A 240 -20.88 -20.41 -18.42
N VAL A 241 -21.28 -19.94 -19.61
CA VAL A 241 -20.85 -20.56 -20.87
C VAL A 241 -19.33 -20.52 -21.02
N PHE A 242 -18.69 -19.39 -20.72
CA PHE A 242 -17.25 -19.26 -20.77
C PHE A 242 -16.55 -20.18 -19.77
N LEU A 243 -17.04 -20.27 -18.53
CA LEU A 243 -16.47 -21.13 -17.50
C LEU A 243 -16.55 -22.61 -17.88
N VAL A 244 -17.66 -23.03 -18.48
CA VAL A 244 -17.85 -24.41 -18.97
C VAL A 244 -16.92 -24.72 -20.14
N LEU A 245 -16.76 -23.78 -21.09
CA LEU A 245 -15.97 -24.02 -22.31
C LEU A 245 -14.46 -23.83 -22.11
N ALA A 246 -14.04 -22.79 -21.41
CA ALA A 246 -12.64 -22.40 -21.27
C ALA A 246 -11.92 -23.13 -20.13
N GLN A 247 -12.66 -23.77 -19.22
CA GLN A 247 -12.12 -24.43 -18.01
C GLN A 247 -11.22 -23.52 -17.14
N SER A 248 -11.30 -22.21 -17.32
CA SER A 248 -10.52 -21.21 -16.58
C SER A 248 -11.45 -20.37 -15.71
N GLN A 249 -11.00 -20.07 -14.49
CA GLN A 249 -11.73 -19.24 -13.53
C GLN A 249 -11.34 -17.76 -13.60
N THR A 250 -10.36 -17.39 -14.42
CA THR A 250 -9.88 -16.01 -14.50
C THR A 250 -10.63 -15.23 -15.58
N MET A 251 -11.42 -14.25 -15.17
CA MET A 251 -11.98 -13.23 -16.07
C MET A 251 -10.99 -12.08 -16.21
N SER A 252 -10.79 -11.60 -17.43
CA SER A 252 -9.99 -10.40 -17.68
C SER A 252 -10.83 -9.14 -17.53
N ILE A 253 -10.17 -7.99 -17.34
CA ILE A 253 -10.80 -6.65 -17.35
C ILE A 253 -11.57 -6.39 -18.67
N ALA A 254 -11.13 -6.98 -19.78
CA ALA A 254 -11.83 -6.84 -21.07
C ALA A 254 -13.27 -7.39 -21.03
N SER A 255 -13.53 -8.43 -20.23
CA SER A 255 -14.89 -8.96 -20.00
C SER A 255 -15.79 -7.97 -19.25
N PHE A 256 -15.24 -7.04 -18.47
CA PHE A 256 -16.01 -5.96 -17.85
C PHE A 256 -16.35 -4.85 -18.84
N LEU A 257 -15.47 -4.56 -19.81
CA LEU A 257 -15.76 -3.56 -20.85
C LEU A 257 -16.86 -4.00 -21.82
N SER A 258 -16.93 -5.30 -22.14
CA SER A 258 -18.00 -5.83 -22.99
C SER A 258 -19.39 -5.70 -22.35
N LEU A 259 -19.46 -5.67 -21.02
CA LEU A 259 -20.68 -5.45 -20.24
C LEU A 259 -21.34 -4.12 -20.60
N PHE A 260 -20.57 -3.04 -20.76
CA PHE A 260 -21.07 -1.74 -21.20
C PHE A 260 -21.56 -1.75 -22.66
N LEU A 261 -20.85 -2.46 -23.54
CA LEU A 261 -21.24 -2.59 -24.94
C LEU A 261 -22.55 -3.39 -25.11
N ILE A 262 -22.70 -4.47 -24.36
CA ILE A 262 -23.92 -5.30 -24.38
C ILE A 262 -25.13 -4.51 -23.89
N VAL A 263 -24.96 -3.66 -22.87
CA VAL A 263 -26.04 -2.80 -22.39
C VAL A 263 -26.45 -1.77 -23.45
N GLY A 264 -25.49 -1.14 -24.13
CA GLY A 264 -25.78 -0.17 -25.18
C GLY A 264 -26.44 -0.79 -26.40
N LEU A 265 -25.92 -1.92 -26.89
CA LEU A 265 -26.44 -2.63 -28.06
C LEU A 265 -27.73 -3.40 -27.77
N GLY A 266 -27.91 -3.90 -26.54
CA GLY A 266 -29.10 -4.66 -26.16
C GLY A 266 -30.33 -3.79 -25.93
N ALA A 267 -30.15 -2.47 -25.75
CA ALA A 267 -31.24 -1.51 -25.60
C ALA A 267 -31.80 -0.98 -26.93
N ASP A 268 -31.06 -1.17 -28.04
CA ASP A 268 -31.52 -0.93 -29.42
C ASP A 268 -32.43 -2.10 -29.88
#